data_AF-M5SBZ3-F1
#
_entry.id   AF-M5SBZ3-F1
#
_cell.length_a   1.000
_cell.length_b   1.000
_cell.length_c   1.000
_cell.angle_alpha   90.00
_cell.angle_beta   90.00
_cell.angle_gamma   90.00
#
_symmetry.space_group_name_H-M   'P 1'
#
loop_
_entity.id
_entity.type
_entity.pdbx_description
1 polymer ?
#
loop_
_entity_poly.entity_id
_entity_poly.type
_entity_poly.pdbx_seq_one_letter_code
_entity_poly.pdbx_strand_id
1 'polypeptide(L)'
;MSSQRSDQRKREAEKRAPKAAVDLDGWMSMFRIGSHAINTEEDCRNQVLYVRRVITLIHSPDHVAAGRELEGVATFVRSESKFRRYPLELCNLIVEGLHRAAEYEKDPMVSCPWRECLEEVRSQPRLLALGKLLWDMNPKGRREWTIDLDALKRELWGDEETSTSTVRSLVSDFRKRLKAASVPLTISVSDTRDNRRVSCALPNDFDFDMSW
;
A
#
# COMPACT_ATOMS: atom_id res chain seq x y z
N MET A 1 -4.53 20.21 13.37
CA MET A 1 -4.37 19.01 14.23
C MET A 1 -3.68 17.81 13.55
N SER A 2 -3.45 17.78 12.22
CA SER A 2 -2.70 16.69 11.54
C SER A 2 -1.19 16.65 11.84
N SER A 3 -0.55 17.80 12.07
CA SER A 3 0.90 17.89 12.26
C SER A 3 1.40 17.12 13.50
N GLN A 4 0.70 17.24 14.63
CA GLN A 4 1.06 16.53 15.87
C GLN A 4 0.93 14.99 15.76
N ARG A 5 -0.03 14.48 14.96
CA ARG A 5 -0.17 13.03 14.72
C ARG A 5 0.91 12.47 13.80
N SER A 6 1.39 13.29 12.85
CA SER A 6 2.52 12.95 11.98
C SER A 6 3.83 12.87 12.78
N ASP A 7 4.09 13.87 13.61
CA ASP A 7 5.29 13.94 14.44
C ASP A 7 5.33 12.85 15.52
N GLN A 8 4.18 12.50 16.09
CA GLN A 8 4.10 11.41 17.07
C GLN A 8 4.36 10.05 16.41
N ARG A 9 3.82 9.79 15.22
CA ARG A 9 4.09 8.55 14.47
C ARG A 9 5.56 8.42 14.07
N LYS A 10 6.19 9.53 13.67
CA LYS A 10 7.61 9.57 13.33
C LYS A 10 8.48 9.21 14.54
N ARG A 11 8.21 9.81 15.70
CA ARG A 11 8.92 9.51 16.96
C ARG A 11 8.72 8.08 17.44
N GLU A 12 7.53 7.50 17.23
CA GLU A 12 7.26 6.10 17.57
C GLU A 12 7.97 5.12 16.62
N ALA A 13 8.08 5.46 15.32
CA ALA A 13 8.84 4.67 14.35
C ALA A 13 10.34 4.70 14.68
N GLU A 14 10.90 5.87 14.97
CA GLU A 14 12.31 6.05 15.36
C GLU A 14 12.69 5.21 16.59
N LYS A 15 11.78 5.06 17.56
CA LYS A 15 11.99 4.21 18.74
C LYS A 15 11.94 2.70 18.43
N ARG A 16 11.19 2.29 17.39
CA ARG A 16 11.01 0.88 17.02
C ARG A 16 12.04 0.40 16.00
N ALA A 17 12.63 1.30 15.23
CA ALA A 17 13.59 0.98 14.18
C ALA A 17 14.80 0.14 14.66
N PRO A 18 15.44 0.42 15.82
CA PRO A 18 16.57 -0.41 16.29
C PRO A 18 16.18 -1.85 16.58
N LYS A 19 14.99 -2.08 17.17
CA LYS A 19 14.48 -3.42 17.41
C LYS A 19 14.15 -4.13 16.09
N ALA A 20 13.52 -3.41 15.16
CA ALA A 20 13.21 -3.95 13.85
C ALA A 20 14.47 -4.39 13.08
N ALA A 21 15.58 -3.64 13.18
CA ALA A 21 16.85 -4.04 12.59
C ALA A 21 17.37 -5.37 13.16
N VAL A 22 17.34 -5.54 14.50
CA VAL A 22 17.70 -6.80 15.16
C VAL A 22 16.76 -7.95 14.72
N ASP A 23 15.47 -7.67 14.60
CA ASP A 23 14.47 -8.63 14.16
C ASP A 23 14.71 -9.07 12.69
N LEU A 24 15.21 -8.18 11.82
CA LEU A 24 15.58 -8.50 10.44
C LEU A 24 16.84 -9.37 10.38
N ASP A 25 17.90 -8.98 11.11
CA ASP A 25 19.15 -9.75 11.18
C ASP A 25 18.91 -11.16 11.74
N GLY A 26 18.06 -11.26 12.77
CA GLY A 26 17.62 -12.53 13.34
C GLY A 26 16.86 -13.38 12.32
N TRP A 27 15.96 -12.76 11.54
CA TRP A 27 15.23 -13.46 10.48
C TRP A 27 16.17 -13.98 9.39
N MET A 28 17.13 -13.16 8.92
CA MET A 28 18.10 -13.57 7.89
C MET A 28 18.98 -14.72 8.38
N SER A 29 19.40 -14.67 9.65
CA SER A 29 20.20 -15.73 10.28
C SER A 29 19.41 -17.05 10.37
N MET A 30 18.16 -16.99 10.81
CA MET A 30 17.24 -18.13 10.88
C MET A 30 16.94 -18.71 9.49
N PHE A 31 16.78 -17.85 8.48
CA PHE A 31 16.60 -18.28 7.09
C PHE A 31 17.81 -19.06 6.61
N ARG A 32 19.02 -18.50 6.78
CA ARG A 32 20.27 -19.15 6.40
C ARG A 32 20.43 -20.53 7.03
N ILE A 33 19.99 -20.72 8.27
CA ILE A 33 20.17 -22.01 8.95
C ILE A 33 19.09 -23.05 8.61
N GLY A 34 18.01 -22.69 7.91
CA GLY A 34 16.92 -23.63 7.61
C GLY A 34 15.84 -23.71 8.70
N SER A 35 15.71 -22.70 9.56
CA SER A 35 14.87 -22.75 10.77
C SER A 35 13.46 -22.16 10.60
N HIS A 36 13.17 -21.54 9.45
CA HIS A 36 11.82 -21.03 9.20
C HIS A 36 10.89 -22.13 8.69
N ALA A 37 9.63 -22.07 9.09
CA ALA A 37 8.59 -22.83 8.41
C ALA A 37 8.41 -22.24 7.00
N ILE A 38 8.77 -23.03 5.98
CA ILE A 38 8.63 -22.73 4.55
C ILE A 38 8.25 -24.04 3.86
N ASN A 39 7.07 -24.56 4.19
CA ASN A 39 6.58 -25.84 3.66
C ASN A 39 5.39 -25.64 2.71
N THR A 40 4.74 -24.48 2.79
CA THR A 40 3.53 -24.13 2.03
C THR A 40 3.65 -22.74 1.41
N GLU A 41 2.78 -22.43 0.45
CA GLU A 41 2.66 -21.06 -0.07
C GLU A 41 2.22 -20.07 1.02
N GLU A 42 1.37 -20.50 1.96
CA GLU A 42 0.94 -19.68 3.09
C GLU A 42 2.12 -19.34 4.04
N ASP A 43 3.05 -20.28 4.23
CA ASP A 43 4.27 -20.02 4.98
C ASP A 43 5.13 -18.95 4.28
N CYS A 44 5.37 -19.11 2.97
CA CYS A 44 6.08 -18.11 2.16
C CYS A 44 5.42 -16.73 2.30
N ARG A 45 4.09 -16.73 2.26
CA ARG A 45 3.25 -15.54 2.45
C ARG A 45 3.57 -14.82 3.76
N ASN A 46 3.55 -15.57 4.84
CA ASN A 46 3.80 -15.05 6.17
C ASN A 46 5.24 -14.51 6.31
N GLN A 47 6.22 -15.15 5.68
CA GLN A 47 7.60 -14.65 5.66
C GLN A 47 7.73 -13.31 4.94
N VAL A 48 7.16 -13.17 3.74
CA VAL A 48 7.19 -11.91 2.96
C VAL A 48 6.52 -10.77 3.75
N LEU A 49 5.34 -11.02 4.33
CA LEU A 49 4.62 -10.02 5.14
C LEU A 49 5.42 -9.60 6.38
N TYR A 50 6.08 -10.55 7.03
CA TYR A 50 6.94 -10.29 8.17
C TYR A 50 8.12 -9.37 7.77
N VAL A 51 8.88 -9.75 6.74
CA VAL A 51 10.05 -9.00 6.27
C VAL A 51 9.67 -7.60 5.82
N ARG A 52 8.62 -7.45 5.00
CA ARG A 52 8.09 -6.15 4.59
C ARG A 52 7.77 -5.27 5.78
N ARG A 53 7.01 -5.78 6.75
CA ARG A 53 6.65 -5.02 7.95
C ARG A 53 7.87 -4.52 8.72
N VAL A 54 8.89 -5.37 8.87
CA VAL A 54 10.11 -5.01 9.58
C VAL A 54 10.89 -3.94 8.82
N ILE A 55 11.10 -4.11 7.52
CA ILE A 55 11.83 -3.16 6.67
C ILE A 55 11.11 -1.80 6.61
N THR A 56 9.78 -1.78 6.41
CA THR A 56 9.01 -0.54 6.43
C THR A 56 9.17 0.20 7.77
N LEU A 57 9.29 -0.51 8.90
CA LEU A 57 9.53 0.11 10.20
C LEU A 57 10.94 0.69 10.34
N ILE A 58 11.96 0.01 9.80
CA ILE A 58 13.36 0.47 9.84
C ILE A 58 13.50 1.77 9.04
N HIS A 59 12.95 1.81 7.83
CA HIS A 59 13.20 2.89 6.90
C HIS A 59 12.14 4.00 6.93
N SER A 60 11.02 3.82 7.63
CA SER A 60 9.96 4.84 7.69
C SER A 60 10.51 6.22 8.11
N PRO A 61 10.19 7.31 7.38
CA PRO A 61 9.23 7.39 6.27
C PRO A 61 9.85 7.22 4.86
N ASP A 62 11.10 6.82 4.73
CA ASP A 62 11.79 6.62 3.45
C ASP A 62 11.39 5.29 2.79
N HIS A 63 10.29 5.34 2.04
CA HIS A 63 9.76 4.18 1.31
C HIS A 63 10.67 3.71 0.17
N VAL A 64 11.46 4.61 -0.43
CA VAL A 64 12.40 4.22 -1.50
C VAL A 64 13.55 3.41 -0.92
N ALA A 65 14.07 3.80 0.26
CA ALA A 65 15.05 3.00 0.98
C ALA A 65 14.47 1.65 1.42
N ALA A 66 13.22 1.63 1.93
CA ALA A 66 12.53 0.38 2.27
C ALA A 66 12.44 -0.58 1.09
N GLY A 67 12.07 -0.08 -0.09
CA GLY A 67 12.00 -0.90 -1.29
C GLY A 67 13.36 -1.44 -1.76
N ARG A 68 14.43 -0.64 -1.66
CA ARG A 68 15.79 -1.13 -1.97
C ARG A 68 16.25 -2.23 -1.01
N GLU A 69 15.94 -2.10 0.27
CA GLU A 69 16.29 -3.12 1.27
C GLU A 69 15.52 -4.43 1.02
N LEU A 70 14.25 -4.35 0.64
CA LEU A 70 13.46 -5.53 0.22
C LEU A 70 14.09 -6.27 -0.96
N GLU A 71 14.61 -5.55 -1.97
CA GLU A 71 15.36 -6.16 -3.09
C GLU A 71 16.68 -6.80 -2.63
N GLY A 72 17.34 -6.19 -1.64
CA GLY A 72 18.51 -6.75 -0.98
C GLY A 72 18.20 -8.09 -0.32
N VAL A 73 17.11 -8.17 0.44
CA VAL A 73 16.68 -9.42 1.08
C VAL A 73 16.24 -10.46 0.05
N ALA A 74 15.56 -10.06 -1.03
CA ALA A 74 15.22 -10.97 -2.14
C ALA A 74 16.49 -11.59 -2.76
N THR A 75 17.52 -10.77 -2.97
CA THR A 75 18.83 -11.23 -3.47
C THR A 75 19.50 -12.19 -2.50
N PHE A 76 19.44 -11.91 -1.19
CA PHE A 76 19.93 -12.79 -0.15
C PHE A 76 19.22 -14.15 -0.18
N VAL A 77 17.89 -14.19 -0.17
CA VAL A 77 17.09 -15.43 -0.22
C VAL A 77 17.45 -16.26 -1.46
N ARG A 78 17.53 -15.61 -2.63
CA ARG A 78 17.93 -16.26 -3.88
C ARG A 78 19.33 -16.88 -3.76
N SER A 79 20.27 -16.18 -3.13
CA SER A 79 21.64 -16.69 -2.95
C SER A 79 21.70 -17.89 -2.00
N GLU A 80 20.95 -17.85 -0.89
CA GLU A 80 20.94 -18.89 0.14
C GLU A 80 20.13 -20.13 -0.28
N SER A 81 19.15 -19.97 -1.16
CA SER A 81 18.36 -21.09 -1.71
C SER A 81 19.22 -22.15 -2.42
N LYS A 82 20.42 -21.77 -2.89
CA LYS A 82 21.40 -22.66 -3.52
C LYS A 82 21.94 -23.73 -2.57
N PHE A 83 21.85 -23.51 -1.26
CA PHE A 83 22.30 -24.46 -0.23
C PHE A 83 21.22 -25.49 0.16
N ARG A 84 20.10 -25.55 -0.59
CA ARG A 84 19.06 -26.60 -0.55
C ARG A 84 18.47 -26.92 0.83
N ARG A 85 18.36 -25.94 1.72
CA ARG A 85 17.70 -26.11 3.04
C ARG A 85 16.17 -26.05 2.95
N TYR A 86 15.66 -25.42 1.90
CA TYR A 86 14.24 -25.31 1.60
C TYR A 86 13.99 -25.72 0.14
N PRO A 87 12.75 -26.07 -0.23
CA PRO A 87 12.37 -26.27 -1.62
C PRO A 87 12.62 -24.99 -2.44
N LEU A 88 13.25 -25.14 -3.61
CA LEU A 88 13.60 -24.00 -4.48
C LEU A 88 12.36 -23.24 -4.95
N GLU A 89 11.28 -23.96 -5.27
CA GLU A 89 10.01 -23.37 -5.68
C GLU A 89 9.44 -22.44 -4.61
N LEU A 90 9.45 -22.87 -3.35
CA LEU A 90 8.99 -22.03 -2.23
C LEU A 90 9.92 -20.84 -1.97
N CYS A 91 11.24 -21.00 -2.14
CA CYS A 91 12.18 -19.87 -2.08
C CYS A 91 11.89 -18.85 -3.19
N ASN A 92 11.56 -19.31 -4.40
CA ASN A 92 11.22 -18.43 -5.52
C ASN A 92 9.96 -17.63 -5.21
N LEU A 93 8.94 -18.24 -4.60
CA LEU A 93 7.74 -17.50 -4.14
C LEU A 93 8.09 -16.37 -3.15
N ILE A 94 9.00 -16.62 -2.21
CA ILE A 94 9.46 -15.57 -1.28
C ILE A 94 10.21 -14.46 -2.03
N VAL A 95 11.09 -14.83 -2.97
CA VAL A 95 11.87 -13.86 -3.77
C VAL A 95 10.95 -12.98 -4.62
N GLU A 96 9.99 -13.59 -5.31
CA GLU A 96 8.99 -12.87 -6.10
C GLU A 96 8.22 -11.90 -5.21
N GLY A 97 7.76 -12.35 -4.03
CA GLY A 97 6.99 -11.47 -3.16
C GLY A 97 7.77 -10.36 -2.49
N LEU A 98 9.05 -10.56 -2.21
CA LEU A 98 9.91 -9.46 -1.77
C LEU A 98 10.12 -8.42 -2.89
N HIS A 99 10.22 -8.83 -4.16
CA HIS A 99 10.31 -7.90 -5.27
C HIS A 99 9.01 -7.10 -5.48
N ARG A 100 7.84 -7.73 -5.39
CA ARG A 100 6.55 -7.00 -5.51
C ARG A 100 6.33 -6.06 -4.33
N ALA A 101 6.67 -6.50 -3.11
CA ALA A 101 6.69 -5.62 -1.94
C ALA A 101 7.62 -4.41 -2.14
N ALA A 102 8.79 -4.61 -2.76
CA ALA A 102 9.73 -3.53 -3.06
C ALA A 102 9.17 -2.53 -4.07
N GLU A 103 8.51 -3.02 -5.13
CA GLU A 103 7.83 -2.17 -6.12
C GLU A 103 6.74 -1.33 -5.46
N TYR A 104 5.93 -1.93 -4.59
CA TYR A 104 4.92 -1.22 -3.80
C TYR A 104 5.53 -0.08 -2.95
N GLU A 105 6.64 -0.34 -2.24
CA GLU A 105 7.25 0.69 -1.39
C GLU A 105 7.83 1.83 -2.25
N LYS A 106 8.42 1.51 -3.41
CA LYS A 106 9.02 2.52 -4.30
C LYS A 106 7.99 3.34 -5.06
N ASP A 107 6.91 2.71 -5.51
CA ASP A 107 5.81 3.35 -6.23
C ASP A 107 4.48 2.71 -5.83
N PRO A 108 3.77 3.31 -4.84
CA PRO A 108 2.47 2.81 -4.41
C PRO A 108 1.46 2.69 -5.56
N MET A 109 1.57 3.49 -6.63
CA MET A 109 0.65 3.47 -7.76
C MET A 109 0.73 2.18 -8.59
N VAL A 110 1.83 1.42 -8.50
CA VAL A 110 1.95 0.12 -9.17
C VAL A 110 0.86 -0.85 -8.71
N SER A 111 0.54 -0.81 -7.42
CA SER A 111 -0.47 -1.67 -6.79
C SER A 111 -1.89 -1.09 -6.78
N CYS A 112 -2.09 0.09 -7.40
CA CYS A 112 -3.40 0.71 -7.46
C CYS A 112 -4.35 -0.17 -8.30
N PRO A 113 -5.44 -0.70 -7.73
CA PRO A 113 -6.30 -1.65 -8.45
C PRO A 113 -7.10 -1.00 -9.59
N TRP A 114 -7.08 0.32 -9.69
CA TRP A 114 -7.67 1.07 -10.79
C TRP A 114 -6.63 1.87 -11.58
N ARG A 115 -5.37 1.44 -11.58
CA ARG A 115 -4.28 2.10 -12.33
C ARG A 115 -4.64 2.27 -13.81
N GLU A 116 -5.21 1.25 -14.45
CA GLU A 116 -5.63 1.32 -15.85
C GLU A 116 -6.70 2.41 -16.06
N CYS A 117 -7.65 2.56 -15.13
CA CYS A 117 -8.62 3.66 -15.17
C CYS A 117 -7.95 5.03 -15.10
N LEU A 118 -6.86 5.17 -14.33
CA LEU A 118 -6.10 6.41 -14.24
C LEU A 118 -5.44 6.77 -15.57
N GLU A 119 -4.95 5.77 -16.32
CA GLU A 119 -4.38 5.97 -17.64
C GLU A 119 -5.44 6.44 -18.65
N GLU A 120 -6.65 5.88 -18.62
CA GLU A 120 -7.75 6.31 -19.49
C GLU A 120 -8.20 7.76 -19.23
N VAL A 121 -8.13 8.21 -17.97
CA VAL A 121 -8.53 9.59 -17.59
C VAL A 121 -7.35 10.54 -17.50
N ARG A 122 -6.17 10.17 -18.03
CA ARG A 122 -4.95 11.00 -17.96
C ARG A 122 -5.13 12.41 -18.53
N SER A 123 -6.01 12.57 -19.53
CA SER A 123 -6.37 13.86 -20.14
C SER A 123 -7.37 14.69 -19.34
N GLN A 124 -7.90 14.16 -18.23
CA GLN A 124 -8.91 14.79 -17.37
C GLN A 124 -8.29 15.04 -15.98
N PRO A 125 -7.61 16.19 -15.76
CA PRO A 125 -6.72 16.39 -14.61
C PRO A 125 -7.40 16.18 -13.25
N ARG A 126 -8.65 16.62 -13.10
CA ARG A 126 -9.39 16.47 -11.84
C ARG A 126 -9.83 15.03 -11.56
N LEU A 127 -10.21 14.27 -12.59
CA LEU A 127 -10.53 12.85 -12.42
C LEU A 127 -9.28 12.04 -12.11
N LEU A 128 -8.18 12.34 -12.79
CA LEU A 128 -6.87 11.74 -12.51
C LEU A 128 -6.43 12.05 -11.07
N ALA A 129 -6.52 13.32 -10.64
CA ALA A 129 -6.16 13.75 -9.30
C ALA A 129 -7.05 13.09 -8.24
N LEU A 130 -8.36 12.99 -8.47
CA LEU A 130 -9.27 12.26 -7.58
C LEU A 130 -8.84 10.80 -7.45
N GLY A 131 -8.63 10.10 -8.57
CA GLY A 131 -8.27 8.68 -8.55
C GLY A 131 -6.93 8.39 -7.88
N LYS A 132 -5.93 9.27 -8.05
CA LYS A 132 -4.66 9.22 -7.33
C LYS A 132 -4.84 9.46 -5.84
N LEU A 133 -5.54 10.54 -5.47
CA LEU A 133 -5.79 10.91 -4.08
C LEU A 133 -6.53 9.81 -3.32
N LEU A 134 -7.51 9.16 -3.94
CA LEU A 134 -8.22 8.03 -3.34
C LEU A 134 -7.27 6.88 -2.97
N TRP A 135 -6.27 6.62 -3.81
CA TRP A 135 -5.27 5.59 -3.58
C TRP A 135 -4.19 6.02 -2.59
N ASP A 136 -3.69 7.26 -2.70
CA ASP A 136 -2.70 7.85 -1.79
C ASP A 136 -3.22 7.92 -0.35
N MET A 137 -4.53 8.07 -0.17
CA MET A 137 -5.20 8.02 1.13
C MET A 137 -5.52 6.59 1.60
N ASN A 138 -5.32 5.59 0.74
CA ASN A 138 -5.40 4.17 1.06
C ASN A 138 -4.09 3.39 0.77
N PRO A 139 -2.93 3.87 1.24
CA PRO A 139 -1.67 3.20 0.91
C PRO A 139 -1.65 1.79 1.52
N LYS A 140 -2.39 1.54 2.60
CA LYS A 140 -2.35 0.25 3.32
C LYS A 140 -3.25 -0.84 2.74
N GLY A 141 -3.83 -0.66 1.55
CA GLY A 141 -4.77 -1.63 0.98
C GLY A 141 -5.93 -1.93 1.94
N ARG A 142 -6.46 -0.91 2.62
CA ARG A 142 -7.62 -1.07 3.49
C ARG A 142 -8.85 -1.29 2.62
N ARG A 143 -9.73 -2.17 3.09
CA ARG A 143 -11.05 -2.37 2.47
C ARG A 143 -11.93 -1.15 2.60
N GLU A 144 -11.80 -0.44 3.71
CA GLU A 144 -12.57 0.76 4.01
C GLU A 144 -11.67 1.90 4.47
N TRP A 145 -11.92 3.09 3.92
CA TRP A 145 -11.24 4.31 4.33
C TRP A 145 -12.11 5.53 4.10
N THR A 146 -11.76 6.63 4.77
CA THR A 146 -12.47 7.89 4.69
C THR A 146 -11.51 9.05 4.50
N ILE A 147 -11.91 10.01 3.69
CA ILE A 147 -11.18 11.25 3.43
C ILE A 147 -12.06 12.41 3.90
N ASP A 148 -11.47 13.36 4.62
CA ASP A 148 -12.18 14.58 4.99
C ASP A 148 -12.58 15.36 3.73
N LEU A 149 -13.83 15.83 3.67
CA LEU A 149 -14.36 16.46 2.46
C LEU A 149 -13.62 17.77 2.13
N ASP A 150 -13.26 18.56 3.14
CA ASP A 150 -12.62 19.86 2.95
C ASP A 150 -11.13 19.69 2.61
N ALA A 151 -10.47 18.65 3.15
CA ALA A 151 -9.15 18.22 2.67
C ALA A 151 -9.20 17.82 1.20
N LEU A 152 -10.17 17.00 0.79
CA LEU A 152 -10.31 16.59 -0.62
C LEU A 152 -10.55 17.79 -1.55
N LYS A 153 -11.35 18.78 -1.12
CA LYS A 153 -11.57 19.98 -1.94
C LYS A 153 -10.29 20.79 -2.14
N ARG A 154 -9.52 20.99 -1.06
CA ARG A 154 -8.23 21.70 -1.13
C ARG A 154 -7.25 21.02 -2.08
N GLU A 155 -7.18 19.68 -2.04
CA GLU A 155 -6.29 18.93 -2.94
C GLU A 155 -6.70 19.03 -4.42
N LEU A 156 -8.01 19.04 -4.71
CA LEU A 156 -8.51 18.96 -6.10
C LEU A 156 -8.82 20.31 -6.75
N TRP A 157 -9.16 21.34 -5.96
CA TRP A 157 -9.53 22.67 -6.44
C TRP A 157 -8.70 23.80 -5.83
N GLY A 158 -7.96 23.55 -4.75
CA GLY A 158 -7.19 24.58 -4.05
C GLY A 158 -8.02 25.43 -3.07
N ASP A 159 -9.28 25.05 -2.82
CA ASP A 159 -10.21 25.78 -1.95
C ASP A 159 -11.13 24.83 -1.16
N GLU A 160 -11.89 25.36 -0.19
CA GLU A 160 -12.92 24.63 0.57
C GLU A 160 -14.36 25.00 0.13
N GLU A 161 -14.49 26.06 -0.68
CA GLU A 161 -15.75 26.68 -1.11
C GLU A 161 -16.43 25.89 -2.24
N THR A 162 -15.67 25.07 -2.97
CA THR A 162 -16.17 24.20 -4.02
C THR A 162 -17.41 23.44 -3.54
N SER A 163 -18.51 23.55 -4.28
CA SER A 163 -19.77 22.98 -3.85
C SER A 163 -19.72 21.45 -3.79
N THR A 164 -20.37 20.87 -2.79
CA THR A 164 -20.47 19.42 -2.64
C THR A 164 -21.16 18.75 -3.84
N SER A 165 -22.05 19.46 -4.53
CA SER A 165 -22.64 18.97 -5.80
C SER A 165 -21.59 18.78 -6.90
N THR A 166 -20.59 19.66 -6.98
CA THR A 166 -19.44 19.52 -7.89
C THR A 166 -18.60 18.31 -7.53
N VAL A 167 -18.30 18.12 -6.24
CA VAL A 167 -17.58 16.93 -5.75
C VAL A 167 -18.34 15.64 -6.10
N ARG A 168 -19.65 15.60 -5.82
CA ARG A 168 -20.51 14.44 -6.15
C ARG A 168 -20.53 14.15 -7.65
N SER A 169 -20.52 15.17 -8.50
CA SER A 169 -20.49 15.01 -9.96
C SER A 169 -19.17 14.38 -10.41
N LEU A 170 -18.03 14.90 -9.93
CA LEU A 170 -16.71 14.34 -10.22
C LEU A 170 -16.58 12.88 -9.75
N VAL A 171 -17.05 12.59 -8.53
CA VAL A 171 -17.07 11.23 -7.98
C VAL A 171 -17.99 10.31 -8.80
N SER A 172 -19.14 10.80 -9.26
CA SER A 172 -20.05 10.03 -10.11
C SER A 172 -19.38 9.65 -11.44
N ASP A 173 -18.67 10.59 -12.06
CA ASP A 173 -17.97 10.34 -13.32
C ASP A 173 -16.81 9.37 -13.14
N PHE A 174 -16.05 9.48 -12.05
CA PHE A 174 -15.00 8.51 -11.73
C PHE A 174 -15.58 7.11 -11.49
N ARG A 175 -16.69 6.99 -10.76
CA ARG A 175 -17.39 5.71 -10.54
C ARG A 175 -17.84 5.04 -11.84
N LYS A 176 -18.23 5.82 -12.86
CA LYS A 176 -18.57 5.25 -14.18
C LYS A 176 -17.34 4.61 -14.84
N ARG A 177 -16.16 5.21 -14.71
CA ARG A 177 -14.89 4.67 -15.23
C ARG A 177 -14.48 3.40 -14.51
N LEU A 178 -14.53 3.43 -13.18
CA LEU A 178 -14.27 2.24 -12.35
C LEU A 178 -15.21 1.08 -12.74
N LYS A 179 -16.50 1.35 -12.91
CA LYS A 179 -17.48 0.34 -13.33
C LYS A 179 -17.18 -0.20 -14.73
N ALA A 180 -16.77 0.64 -15.67
CA ALA A 180 -16.41 0.20 -17.02
C ALA A 180 -15.19 -0.73 -17.01
N ALA A 181 -14.23 -0.48 -16.12
CA ALA A 181 -13.05 -1.31 -15.90
C ALA A 181 -13.27 -2.47 -14.92
N SER A 182 -14.52 -2.75 -14.52
CA SER A 182 -14.86 -3.80 -13.55
C SER A 182 -14.17 -3.66 -12.18
N VAL A 183 -13.79 -2.45 -11.78
CA VAL A 183 -13.23 -2.18 -10.45
C VAL A 183 -14.38 -1.98 -9.46
N PRO A 184 -14.51 -2.83 -8.42
CA PRO A 184 -15.66 -2.81 -7.51
C PRO A 184 -15.51 -1.78 -6.37
N LEU A 185 -14.95 -0.60 -6.64
CA LEU A 185 -14.79 0.45 -5.64
C LEU A 185 -16.10 1.23 -5.45
N THR A 186 -16.65 1.21 -4.24
CA THR A 186 -17.77 2.05 -3.84
C THR A 186 -17.26 3.36 -3.25
N ILE A 187 -17.75 4.49 -3.76
CA ILE A 187 -17.41 5.83 -3.26
C ILE A 187 -18.71 6.58 -2.91
N SER A 188 -18.78 7.13 -1.70
CA SER A 188 -19.92 7.92 -1.22
C SER A 188 -19.45 9.26 -0.64
N VAL A 189 -20.24 10.32 -0.86
CA VAL A 189 -19.93 11.69 -0.39
C VAL A 189 -21.00 12.10 0.61
N SER A 190 -20.62 12.18 1.88
CA SER A 190 -21.45 12.72 2.96
C SER A 190 -21.08 14.17 3.24
N ASP A 191 -22.10 15.01 3.33
CA ASP A 191 -21.96 16.42 3.71
C ASP A 191 -23.16 16.79 4.58
N THR A 192 -23.09 16.38 5.84
CA THR A 192 -23.99 16.83 6.89
C THR A 192 -23.17 17.55 7.95
N ARG A 193 -23.84 18.31 8.84
CA ARG A 193 -23.21 19.13 9.87
C ARG A 193 -22.13 18.38 10.68
N ASP A 194 -22.38 17.11 10.98
CA ASP A 194 -21.49 16.28 11.80
C ASP A 194 -20.70 15.24 10.97
N ASN A 195 -20.90 15.22 9.64
CA ASN A 195 -20.37 14.17 8.78
C ASN A 195 -20.02 14.68 7.37
N ARG A 196 -18.87 15.37 7.26
CA ARG A 196 -18.27 15.87 6.01
C ARG A 196 -17.11 14.97 5.55
N ARG A 197 -17.41 13.89 4.84
CA ARG A 197 -16.38 12.93 4.40
C ARG A 197 -16.73 12.24 3.08
N VAL A 198 -15.69 11.80 2.38
CA VAL A 198 -15.76 10.84 1.29
C VAL A 198 -15.40 9.46 1.84
N SER A 199 -16.33 8.51 1.77
CA SER A 199 -16.10 7.13 2.23
C SER A 199 -15.92 6.21 1.04
N CYS A 200 -14.91 5.35 1.13
CA CYS A 200 -14.54 4.39 0.11
C CYS A 200 -14.59 2.97 0.68
N ALA A 201 -15.12 2.03 -0.09
CA ALA A 201 -15.26 0.63 0.32
C ALA A 201 -15.03 -0.33 -0.85
N LEU A 202 -14.30 -1.41 -0.59
CA LEU A 202 -14.11 -2.55 -1.48
C LEU A 202 -14.81 -3.79 -0.92
N PRO A 203 -15.29 -4.72 -1.77
CA PRO A 203 -15.88 -5.98 -1.34
C PRO A 203 -14.97 -6.82 -0.44
N ASN A 204 -15.55 -7.69 0.38
CA ASN A 204 -14.79 -8.55 1.30
C ASN A 204 -13.94 -9.62 0.59
N ASP A 205 -14.34 -10.00 -0.61
CA ASP A 205 -13.67 -10.92 -1.53
C ASP A 205 -12.74 -10.19 -2.50
N PHE A 206 -12.68 -8.85 -2.45
CA PHE A 206 -11.71 -8.09 -3.21
C PHE A 206 -10.34 -8.31 -2.59
N ASP A 207 -9.54 -9.15 -3.23
CA ASP A 207 -8.12 -9.17 -2.98
C ASP A 207 -7.53 -7.97 -3.70
N PHE A 208 -6.84 -7.11 -2.97
CA PHE A 208 -5.86 -6.30 -3.66
C PHE A 208 -4.94 -7.31 -4.31
N ASP A 209 -4.67 -7.18 -5.60
CA ASP A 209 -3.55 -7.89 -6.21
C ASP A 209 -2.23 -7.30 -5.68
N MET A 210 -2.06 -7.43 -4.37
CA MET A 210 -0.82 -7.51 -3.64
C MET A 210 -0.48 -8.99 -3.51
N SER A 211 -0.89 -9.83 -4.48
CA SER A 211 -0.41 -11.21 -4.53
C SER A 211 1.10 -11.11 -4.40
N TRP A 212 1.63 -11.81 -3.40
CA TRP A 212 3.02 -11.89 -2.97
C TRP A 212 3.96 -10.88 -3.57
#